data_AF-A0A7J9IE88-F1
#
_entry.id   AF-A0A7J9IE88-F1
#
_cell.length_a   1.000
_cell.length_b   1.000
_cell.length_c   1.000
_cell.angle_alpha   90.00
_cell.angle_beta   90.00
_cell.angle_gamma   90.00
#
_symmetry.space_group_name_H-M   'P 1'
#
loop_
_entity.id
_entity.type
_entity.pdbx_description
1 polymer ?
#
loop_
_entity_poly.entity_id
_entity_poly.type
_entity_poly.pdbx_seq_one_letter_code
_entity_poly.pdbx_strand_id
1 'polypeptide(L)'
;MTSAPNREYRKGNWTIQETLTLITAKRLDDERRAKPSTSSPSKPGELRWKWIENYCWDHGCFRSQNQCNDKWDNLLRDYKKVRQYQSSHSQSQSSHPFLSYWSMERHQRKLHNLPTNMSPEVFEALNDVLQRKLNTQQQPHLHQPSFCQSPEQLPLKTDQNPPEIDAPVTVSGTVY
;
A
#
# COMPACT_ATOMS: atom_id res chain seq x y z
N MET A 1 12.77 32.85 4.51
CA MET A 1 11.48 32.12 4.57
C MET A 1 11.00 31.93 3.15
N THR A 2 11.28 30.78 2.52
CA THR A 2 10.75 30.48 1.18
C THR A 2 9.28 30.12 1.33
N SER A 3 8.40 31.06 1.00
CA SER A 3 6.96 30.82 0.86
C SER A 3 6.77 29.60 -0.04
N ALA A 4 5.93 28.65 0.37
CA ALA A 4 5.53 27.56 -0.52
C ALA A 4 4.97 28.19 -1.80
N PRO A 5 5.35 27.71 -3.00
CA PRO A 5 4.83 28.27 -4.24
C PRO A 5 3.31 28.19 -4.18
N ASN A 6 2.65 29.31 -4.48
CA ASN A 6 1.20 29.40 -4.41
C ASN A 6 0.61 28.55 -5.54
N ARG A 7 0.33 27.28 -5.24
CA ARG A 7 -0.18 26.31 -6.19
C ARG A 7 -1.63 26.63 -6.51
N GLU A 8 -1.89 27.01 -7.76
CA GLU A 8 -3.25 27.15 -8.25
C GLU A 8 -3.81 25.77 -8.64
N TYR A 9 -4.81 25.31 -7.88
CA TYR A 9 -5.43 24.02 -8.12
C TYR A 9 -6.65 24.15 -9.02
N ARG A 10 -6.74 23.26 -10.01
CA ARG A 10 -7.86 23.17 -10.93
C ARG A 10 -9.13 22.72 -10.22
N LYS A 11 -10.22 23.43 -10.48
CA LYS A 11 -11.57 23.09 -10.03
C LYS A 11 -12.36 22.41 -11.15
N GLY A 12 -13.40 21.66 -10.79
CA GLY A 12 -14.34 21.05 -11.74
C GLY A 12 -13.97 19.63 -12.18
N ASN A 13 -14.52 19.24 -13.34
CA ASN A 13 -14.53 17.87 -13.84
C ASN A 13 -13.12 17.29 -13.99
N TRP A 14 -12.97 16.02 -13.59
CA TRP A 14 -11.74 15.26 -13.78
C TRP A 14 -11.65 14.73 -15.20
N THR A 15 -10.54 14.98 -15.87
CA THR A 15 -10.28 14.34 -17.18
C THR A 15 -9.86 12.88 -16.98
N ILE A 16 -9.94 12.08 -18.05
CA ILE A 16 -9.42 10.71 -18.05
C ILE A 16 -7.92 10.74 -17.74
N GLN A 17 -7.17 11.62 -18.39
CA GLN A 17 -5.73 11.78 -18.17
C GLN A 17 -5.40 12.11 -16.70
N GLU A 18 -6.08 13.09 -16.08
CA GLU A 18 -5.89 13.41 -14.66
C GLU A 18 -6.19 12.21 -13.75
N THR A 19 -7.21 11.43 -14.10
CA THR A 19 -7.61 10.23 -13.36
C THR A 19 -6.55 9.14 -13.45
N LEU A 20 -5.99 8.90 -14.64
CA LEU A 20 -4.92 7.93 -14.85
C LEU A 20 -3.61 8.35 -14.17
N THR A 21 -3.28 9.65 -14.18
CA THR A 21 -2.16 10.20 -13.42
C THR A 21 -2.30 9.90 -11.93
N LEU A 22 -3.50 10.12 -11.35
CA LEU A 22 -3.76 9.78 -9.95
C LEU A 22 -3.60 8.28 -9.67
N ILE A 23 -4.12 7.41 -10.52
CA ILE A 23 -4.00 5.95 -10.37
C ILE A 23 -2.53 5.51 -10.44
N THR A 24 -1.76 6.10 -11.36
CA THR A 24 -0.32 5.85 -11.49
C THR A 24 0.43 6.32 -10.24
N ALA A 25 0.10 7.50 -9.70
CA ALA A 25 0.65 7.99 -8.44
C ALA A 25 0.38 7.00 -7.30
N LYS A 26 -0.85 6.48 -7.21
CA LYS A 26 -1.23 5.47 -6.21
C LYS A 26 -0.44 4.18 -6.35
N ARG A 27 -0.25 3.69 -7.57
CA ARG A 27 0.61 2.53 -7.86
C ARG A 27 2.02 2.71 -7.31
N LEU A 28 2.65 3.84 -7.61
CA LEU A 28 4.02 4.13 -7.21
C LEU A 28 4.16 4.36 -5.70
N ASP A 29 3.16 5.01 -5.09
CA ASP A 29 3.10 5.17 -3.63
C ASP A 29 3.01 3.82 -2.92
N ASP A 30 2.20 2.89 -3.43
CA ASP A 30 2.09 1.54 -2.88
C ASP A 30 3.41 0.76 -3.04
N GLU A 31 4.09 0.84 -4.20
CA GLU A 31 5.39 0.18 -4.42
C GLU A 31 6.48 0.72 -3.48
N ARG A 32 6.54 2.04 -3.30
CA ARG A 32 7.47 2.68 -2.36
C ARG A 32 7.28 2.16 -0.93
N ARG A 33 6.05 1.81 -0.54
CA ARG A 33 5.73 1.26 0.79
C ARG A 33 5.97 -0.24 0.91
N ALA A 34 5.85 -0.98 -0.19
CA ALA A 34 6.07 -2.43 -0.20
C ALA A 34 7.56 -2.80 -0.03
N LYS A 35 8.48 -1.88 -0.36
CA LYS A 35 9.93 -2.09 -0.14
C LYS A 35 10.27 -1.94 1.35
N PRO A 36 10.90 -2.95 1.99
CA PRO A 36 11.39 -2.84 3.35
C PRO A 36 12.61 -1.92 3.37
N SER A 37 12.39 -0.60 3.42
CA SER A 37 13.46 0.35 3.66
C SER A 37 13.77 0.42 5.15
N THR A 38 15.05 0.32 5.51
CA THR A 38 15.58 0.50 6.88
C THR A 38 15.46 1.95 7.39
N SER A 39 14.94 2.87 6.57
CA SER A 39 14.83 4.29 6.89
C SER A 39 13.40 4.71 7.27
N SER A 40 13.19 4.82 8.59
CA SER A 40 12.16 5.61 9.29
C SER A 40 10.68 5.15 9.23
N PRO A 41 9.95 5.23 10.36
CA PRO A 41 8.55 4.82 10.47
C PRO A 41 7.66 5.63 9.50
N SER A 42 6.75 4.91 8.86
CA SER A 42 5.72 5.42 7.95
C SER A 42 5.12 6.76 8.41
N LYS A 43 5.44 7.83 7.67
CA LYS A 43 4.90 9.17 7.89
C LYS A 43 3.35 9.22 7.90
N PRO A 44 2.72 10.12 8.69
CA PRO A 44 1.25 10.29 8.79
C PRO A 44 0.54 10.46 7.45
N GLY A 45 -0.78 10.18 7.42
CA GLY A 45 -1.63 10.16 6.22
C GLY A 45 -1.52 11.39 5.32
N GLU A 46 -1.31 12.57 5.89
CA GLU A 46 -1.10 13.83 5.18
C GLU A 46 0.18 13.82 4.32
N LEU A 47 1.28 13.29 4.83
CA LEU A 47 2.53 13.17 4.06
C LEU A 47 2.42 12.18 2.89
N ARG A 48 1.44 11.27 2.94
CA ARG A 48 1.15 10.32 1.84
C ARG A 48 0.54 11.05 0.66
N TRP A 49 -0.55 11.75 0.94
CA TRP A 49 -1.27 12.48 -0.08
C TRP A 49 -0.47 13.69 -0.58
N LYS A 50 0.42 14.27 0.25
CA LYS A 50 1.33 15.32 -0.20
C LYS A 50 2.27 14.86 -1.31
N TRP A 51 2.79 13.63 -1.21
CA TRP A 51 3.63 13.07 -2.27
C TRP A 51 2.82 12.81 -3.56
N ILE A 52 1.60 12.29 -3.41
CA ILE A 52 0.69 12.07 -4.54
C ILE A 52 0.36 13.39 -5.23
N GLU A 53 0.07 14.44 -4.46
CA GLU A 53 -0.15 15.79 -4.97
C GLU A 53 1.05 16.29 -5.79
N ASN A 54 2.28 16.14 -5.27
CA ASN A 54 3.49 16.52 -6.00
C ASN A 54 3.63 15.74 -7.32
N TYR A 55 3.45 14.42 -7.28
CA TYR A 55 3.52 13.60 -8.48
C TYR A 55 2.47 14.04 -9.52
N CYS A 56 1.22 14.23 -9.10
CA CYS A 56 0.16 14.73 -9.96
C CYS A 56 0.53 16.09 -10.57
N TRP A 57 1.04 17.02 -9.76
CA TRP A 57 1.45 18.35 -10.20
C TRP A 57 2.50 18.28 -11.30
N ASP A 58 3.54 17.48 -11.11
CA ASP A 58 4.65 17.32 -12.06
C ASP A 58 4.21 16.66 -13.39
N HIS A 59 3.06 15.99 -13.39
CA HIS A 59 2.46 15.33 -14.56
C HIS A 59 1.24 16.08 -15.10
N GLY A 60 1.15 17.39 -14.86
CA GLY A 60 0.10 18.26 -15.40
C GLY A 60 -1.29 18.06 -14.79
N CYS A 61 -1.39 17.33 -13.69
CA CYS A 61 -2.62 17.16 -12.90
C CYS A 61 -2.57 18.12 -11.69
N PHE A 62 -3.04 19.35 -11.90
CA PHE A 62 -3.02 20.41 -10.89
C PHE A 62 -4.15 20.24 -9.86
N ARG A 63 -4.12 19.14 -9.10
CA ARG A 63 -5.14 18.78 -8.10
C ARG A 63 -4.50 18.75 -6.72
N SER A 64 -5.18 19.34 -5.74
CA SER A 64 -4.71 19.37 -4.37
C SER A 64 -4.74 17.99 -3.73
N GLN A 65 -4.05 17.86 -2.60
CA GLN A 65 -4.07 16.69 -1.75
C GLN A 65 -5.49 16.13 -1.51
N ASN A 66 -6.40 17.01 -1.07
CA ASN A 66 -7.76 16.63 -0.71
C ASN A 66 -8.57 16.23 -1.95
N GLN A 67 -8.39 16.94 -3.06
CA GLN A 67 -9.06 16.58 -4.32
C GLN A 67 -8.63 15.20 -4.82
N CYS A 68 -7.33 14.88 -4.73
CA CYS A 68 -6.79 13.56 -5.07
C CYS A 68 -7.37 12.47 -4.15
N ASN A 69 -7.45 12.72 -2.85
CA ASN A 69 -8.03 11.79 -1.87
C ASN A 69 -9.52 11.52 -2.17
N ASP A 70 -10.33 12.57 -2.27
CA ASP A 70 -11.76 12.45 -2.54
C ASP A 70 -12.04 11.75 -3.87
N LYS A 71 -11.25 12.07 -4.90
CA LYS A 71 -11.34 11.42 -6.21
C LYS A 71 -11.02 9.93 -6.11
N TRP A 72 -9.96 9.57 -5.39
CA TRP A 72 -9.59 8.17 -5.19
C TRP A 72 -10.70 7.37 -4.50
N ASP A 73 -11.28 7.92 -3.44
CA ASP A 73 -12.39 7.30 -2.72
C ASP A 73 -13.63 7.10 -3.61
N ASN A 74 -13.95 8.09 -4.45
CA ASN A 74 -15.01 7.98 -5.45
C ASN A 74 -14.73 6.87 -6.47
N LEU A 75 -13.49 6.79 -7.00
CA LEU A 75 -13.09 5.75 -7.95
C LEU A 75 -13.23 4.35 -7.36
N LEU A 76 -12.83 4.15 -6.10
CA LEU A 76 -12.96 2.85 -5.44
C LEU A 76 -14.42 2.45 -5.22
N ARG A 77 -15.30 3.39 -4.89
CA ARG A 77 -16.74 3.12 -4.80
C ARG A 77 -17.32 2.73 -6.15
N ASP A 78 -17.01 3.50 -7.18
CA ASP A 78 -17.50 3.24 -8.54
C ASP A 78 -16.99 1.91 -9.10
N TYR A 79 -15.71 1.60 -8.87
CA TYR A 79 -15.11 0.31 -9.24
C TYR A 79 -15.85 -0.87 -8.62
N LYS A 80 -16.14 -0.81 -7.31
CA LYS A 80 -16.88 -1.88 -6.60
C LYS A 80 -18.27 -2.09 -7.20
N LYS A 81 -19.00 -1.00 -7.49
CA LYS A 81 -20.32 -1.08 -8.13
C LYS A 81 -20.27 -1.76 -9.49
N VAL A 82 -19.29 -1.37 -10.33
CA VAL A 82 -19.13 -1.95 -11.67
C VAL A 82 -18.71 -3.41 -11.61
N ARG A 83 -17.81 -3.80 -10.69
CA ARG A 83 -17.43 -5.21 -10.48
C ARG A 83 -18.61 -6.05 -10.01
N GLN A 84 -19.35 -5.58 -9.01
CA GLN A 84 -20.51 -6.30 -8.49
C GLN A 84 -21.57 -6.53 -9.57
N TYR A 85 -21.87 -5.50 -10.37
CA TYR A 85 -22.81 -5.62 -11.48
C TYR A 85 -22.38 -6.70 -12.48
N GLN A 86 -21.11 -6.70 -12.90
CA GLN A 86 -20.60 -7.70 -13.83
C GLN A 86 -20.61 -9.12 -13.24
N SER A 87 -20.28 -9.28 -11.95
CA SER A 87 -20.27 -10.59 -11.28
C SER A 87 -21.67 -11.16 -11.07
N SER A 88 -22.63 -10.36 -10.58
CA SER A 88 -24.00 -10.84 -10.31
C SER A 88 -24.71 -11.33 -11.58
N HIS A 89 -24.41 -10.74 -12.74
CA HIS A 89 -25.04 -11.14 -13.99
C HIS A 89 -24.32 -12.29 -14.71
N SER A 90 -23.03 -12.53 -14.41
CA SER A 90 -22.34 -13.75 -14.87
C SER A 90 -22.91 -15.03 -14.25
N GLN A 91 -23.63 -14.93 -13.13
CA GLN A 91 -24.27 -16.05 -12.44
C GLN A 91 -25.77 -16.20 -12.78
N SER A 92 -26.37 -15.21 -13.44
CA SER A 92 -27.79 -15.19 -13.79
C SER A 92 -28.01 -15.87 -15.15
N GLN A 93 -28.61 -17.06 -15.17
CA GLN A 93 -29.15 -17.69 -16.39
C GLN A 93 -30.49 -17.05 -16.83
N SER A 94 -30.59 -15.72 -16.80
CA SER A 94 -31.80 -15.03 -17.24
C SER A 94 -31.87 -14.99 -18.77
N SER A 95 -33.05 -15.26 -19.32
CA SER A 95 -33.37 -15.28 -20.76
C SER A 95 -33.35 -13.91 -21.46
N HIS A 96 -33.00 -12.83 -20.76
CA HIS A 96 -32.82 -11.50 -21.35
C HIS A 96 -31.38 -11.26 -21.80
N PRO A 97 -31.13 -10.56 -22.93
CA PRO A 97 -29.79 -10.24 -23.38
C PRO A 97 -29.03 -9.46 -22.29
N PHE A 98 -27.92 -10.04 -21.81
CA PHE A 98 -27.07 -9.37 -20.84
C PHE A 98 -26.40 -8.15 -21.48
N LEU A 99 -26.75 -6.96 -21.01
CA LEU A 99 -26.07 -5.72 -21.37
C LEU A 99 -24.84 -5.56 -20.48
N SER A 100 -23.66 -5.76 -21.05
CA SER A 100 -22.40 -5.46 -20.37
C SER A 100 -22.35 -3.99 -19.95
N TYR A 101 -21.68 -3.71 -18.82
CA TYR A 101 -21.46 -2.33 -18.38
C TYR A 101 -20.87 -1.42 -19.49
N TRP A 102 -20.01 -2.01 -20.31
CA TRP A 102 -19.31 -1.32 -21.39
C TRP A 102 -20.20 -1.03 -22.60
N SER A 103 -21.23 -1.85 -22.84
CA SER A 103 -22.20 -1.64 -23.92
C SER A 103 -23.40 -0.79 -23.51
N MET A 104 -23.59 -0.52 -22.21
CA MET A 104 -24.66 0.34 -21.73
C MET A 104 -24.38 1.82 -21.95
N GLU A 105 -25.39 2.52 -22.46
CA GLU A 105 -25.40 3.97 -22.57
C GLU A 105 -25.55 4.66 -21.20
N ARG A 106 -25.22 5.95 -21.12
CA ARG A 106 -25.25 6.74 -19.88
C ARG A 106 -26.61 6.67 -19.16
N HIS A 107 -27.71 6.71 -19.88
CA HIS A 107 -29.06 6.65 -19.30
C HIS A 107 -29.38 5.27 -18.71
N GLN A 108 -29.03 4.18 -19.40
CA GLN A 108 -29.13 2.81 -18.89
C GLN A 108 -28.29 2.59 -17.63
N ARG A 109 -27.05 3.12 -17.61
CA ARG A 109 -26.21 3.07 -16.40
C ARG A 109 -26.91 3.71 -15.20
N LYS A 110 -27.60 4.84 -15.38
CA LYS A 110 -28.37 5.47 -14.31
C LYS A 110 -29.53 4.59 -13.82
N LEU A 111 -30.27 3.95 -14.73
CA LEU A 111 -31.37 3.05 -14.38
C LEU A 111 -30.89 1.87 -13.52
N HIS A 112 -29.69 1.36 -13.80
CA HIS A 112 -29.05 0.31 -13.01
C HIS A 112 -28.25 0.83 -11.79
N ASN A 113 -28.35 2.11 -11.45
CA ASN A 113 -27.60 2.76 -10.35
C ASN A 113 -26.06 2.63 -10.47
N LEU A 114 -25.56 2.55 -11.70
CA LEU A 114 -24.14 2.40 -12.01
C LEU A 114 -23.46 3.75 -12.28
N PRO A 115 -22.14 3.84 -12.08
CA PRO A 115 -21.36 5.03 -12.41
C PRO A 115 -21.54 5.41 -13.89
N THR A 116 -21.64 6.71 -14.18
CA THR A 116 -21.86 7.20 -15.56
C THR A 116 -20.59 7.59 -16.28
N ASN A 117 -19.50 7.80 -15.54
CA ASN A 117 -18.23 8.32 -16.05
C ASN A 117 -17.06 7.32 -15.91
N MET A 118 -17.31 6.07 -15.53
CA MET A 118 -16.26 5.04 -15.52
C MET A 118 -15.98 4.61 -16.96
N SER A 119 -14.74 4.80 -17.40
CA SER A 119 -14.24 4.29 -18.68
C SER A 119 -13.55 2.93 -18.50
N PRO A 120 -13.45 2.12 -19.57
CA PRO A 120 -12.68 0.86 -19.53
C PRO A 120 -11.24 1.09 -19.06
N GLU A 121 -10.57 2.10 -19.63
CA GLU A 121 -9.16 2.43 -19.33
C GLU A 121 -8.94 2.74 -17.84
N VAL A 122 -9.82 3.53 -17.21
CA VAL A 122 -9.74 3.85 -15.78
C VAL A 122 -10.01 2.60 -14.93
N PHE A 123 -10.98 1.78 -15.34
CA PHE A 123 -11.33 0.56 -14.61
C PHE A 123 -10.22 -0.49 -14.64
N GLU A 124 -9.59 -0.70 -15.80
CA GLU A 124 -8.43 -1.58 -15.96
C GLU A 124 -7.25 -1.10 -15.10
N ALA A 125 -6.93 0.20 -15.15
CA ALA A 125 -5.87 0.76 -14.32
C ALA A 125 -6.15 0.60 -12.81
N LEU A 126 -7.41 0.76 -12.37
CA LEU A 126 -7.81 0.50 -10.99
C LEU A 126 -7.69 -0.98 -10.61
N ASN A 127 -8.13 -1.87 -11.50
CA ASN A 127 -8.03 -3.31 -11.32
C ASN A 127 -6.56 -3.73 -11.09
N ASP A 128 -5.64 -3.22 -11.89
CA ASP A 128 -4.21 -3.53 -11.76
C ASP A 128 -3.61 -3.06 -10.43
N VAL A 129 -4.03 -1.90 -9.92
CA VAL A 129 -3.59 -1.40 -8.61
C VAL A 129 -4.15 -2.26 -7.48
N LEU A 130 -5.41 -2.65 -7.56
CA LEU A 130 -6.09 -3.38 -6.50
C LEU A 130 -5.71 -4.87 -6.46
N GLN A 131 -5.53 -5.52 -7.60
CA GLN A 131 -5.12 -6.92 -7.66
C GLN A 131 -3.69 -7.13 -7.14
N ARG A 132 -2.77 -6.19 -7.41
CA ARG A 132 -1.42 -6.24 -6.82
C ARG A 132 -1.43 -6.22 -5.29
N LYS A 133 -2.35 -5.47 -4.66
CA LYS A 133 -2.49 -5.46 -3.19
C LYS A 133 -2.88 -6.83 -2.64
N LEU A 134 -3.74 -7.57 -3.34
CA LEU A 134 -4.14 -8.91 -2.94
C LEU A 134 -2.98 -9.90 -3.06
N ASN A 135 -2.17 -9.80 -4.11
CA ASN A 135 -1.01 -10.68 -4.31
C ASN A 135 0.12 -10.39 -3.32
N THR A 136 0.38 -9.12 -2.97
CA THR A 136 1.38 -8.77 -1.97
C THR A 136 0.97 -9.16 -0.54
N GLN A 137 -0.33 -9.22 -0.22
CA GLN A 137 -0.81 -9.73 1.07
C GLN A 137 -0.78 -11.26 1.19
N GLN A 138 -0.68 -11.99 0.07
CA GLN A 138 -0.67 -13.47 0.04
C GLN A 138 0.72 -14.10 0.11
N GLN A 139 1.79 -13.35 0.40
CA GLN A 139 3.05 -13.98 0.81
C GLN A 139 3.01 -14.22 2.33
N PRO A 140 2.69 -15.44 2.82
CA PRO A 140 3.24 -15.86 4.09
C PRO A 140 4.76 -15.88 3.92
N HIS A 141 5.45 -15.28 4.88
CA HIS A 141 6.88 -15.33 5.11
C HIS A 141 7.32 -16.79 5.32
N LEU A 142 7.37 -17.58 4.25
CA LEU A 142 7.87 -18.94 4.33
C LEU A 142 9.40 -18.91 4.21
N HIS A 143 10.00 -19.05 5.39
CA HIS A 143 11.32 -19.61 5.66
C HIS A 143 12.54 -18.72 5.35
N GLN A 144 13.10 -18.16 6.42
CA GLN A 144 14.55 -18.02 6.52
C GLN A 144 15.18 -19.41 6.26
N PRO A 145 16.22 -19.54 5.43
CA PRO A 145 17.08 -20.71 5.52
C PRO A 145 17.80 -20.63 6.87
N SER A 146 17.44 -21.53 7.77
CA SER A 146 18.25 -21.84 8.95
C SER A 146 19.64 -22.22 8.46
N PHE A 147 20.65 -21.44 8.84
CA PHE A 147 22.03 -21.92 8.78
C PHE A 147 22.10 -23.16 9.68
N CYS A 148 22.12 -24.34 9.07
CA CYS A 148 22.48 -25.58 9.73
C CYS A 148 23.93 -25.44 10.21
N GLN A 149 24.10 -25.21 11.50
CA GLN A 149 25.34 -25.52 12.19
C GLN A 149 25.48 -27.05 12.21
N SER A 150 26.51 -27.58 11.56
CA SER A 150 26.99 -28.94 11.86
C SER A 150 28.10 -28.87 12.90
N PRO A 151 28.08 -29.73 13.93
CA PRO A 151 29.09 -29.81 14.97
C PRO A 151 30.22 -30.76 14.56
N GLU A 152 31.46 -30.29 14.53
CA GLU A 152 32.64 -31.17 14.59
C GLU A 152 33.19 -31.16 16.01
N GLN A 153 32.98 -32.26 16.72
CA GLN A 153 33.64 -32.64 17.98
C GLN A 153 34.98 -33.34 17.64
N LEU A 154 36.12 -33.14 18.33
CA LEU A 154 36.57 -33.68 19.63
C LEU A 154 38.09 -33.32 19.78
N PRO A 155 38.83 -33.58 20.90
CA PRO A 155 38.43 -34.21 22.17
C PRO A 155 38.89 -33.50 23.48
N LEU A 156 38.24 -33.96 24.56
CA LEU A 156 38.55 -33.93 25.99
C LEU A 156 39.95 -33.47 26.44
N LYS A 157 39.97 -32.69 27.54
CA LYS A 157 40.67 -33.09 28.76
C LYS A 157 39.87 -32.71 30.01
N THR A 158 39.58 -33.76 30.76
CA THR A 158 39.12 -33.87 32.16
C THR A 158 39.95 -32.98 33.08
N ASP A 159 39.35 -32.32 34.08
CA ASP A 159 39.49 -32.70 35.50
C ASP A 159 38.80 -31.69 36.46
N GLN A 160 37.89 -32.24 37.26
CA GLN A 160 37.56 -31.93 38.66
C GLN A 160 37.12 -30.53 39.14
N ASN A 161 36.06 -30.55 39.96
CA ASN A 161 35.58 -29.56 40.93
C ASN A 161 35.31 -30.35 42.24
N PRO A 162 35.07 -29.79 43.46
CA PRO A 162 35.43 -28.52 44.15
C PRO A 162 36.27 -28.86 45.45
N PRO A 163 36.52 -28.00 46.47
CA PRO A 163 35.50 -27.38 47.34
C PRO A 163 35.74 -25.91 47.78
N GLU A 164 34.62 -25.34 48.20
CA GLU A 164 34.37 -24.17 49.07
C GLU A 164 35.31 -24.01 50.27
N ILE A 165 35.77 -22.78 50.55
CA ILE A 165 36.07 -22.33 51.93
C ILE A 165 36.00 -20.80 52.10
N ASP A 166 35.49 -20.46 53.28
CA ASP A 166 35.08 -19.18 53.88
C ASP A 166 36.02 -17.96 53.81
N ALA A 167 35.40 -16.79 54.00
CA ALA A 167 36.04 -15.54 54.39
C ALA A 167 36.82 -15.68 55.73
N PRO A 168 37.75 -14.75 56.04
CA PRO A 168 37.31 -13.65 56.91
C PRO A 168 37.99 -12.28 56.68
N VAL A 169 37.26 -11.31 57.22
CA VAL A 169 37.57 -9.94 57.65
C VAL A 169 39.02 -9.71 58.15
N THR A 170 39.63 -8.54 57.87
CA THR A 170 40.07 -7.51 58.86
C THR A 170 41.03 -6.47 58.27
N VAL A 171 40.59 -5.21 58.31
CA VAL A 171 41.27 -3.94 58.71
C VAL A 171 42.81 -3.84 58.72
N SER A 172 43.30 -2.75 58.10
CA SER A 172 44.28 -1.73 58.59
C SER A 172 44.86 -1.03 57.34
N GLY A 173 45.00 0.28 57.18
CA GLY A 173 45.17 1.39 58.13
C GLY A 173 46.47 2.13 57.76
N THR A 174 46.34 3.38 57.27
CA THR A 174 47.37 4.47 57.28
C THR A 174 48.62 4.21 56.38
N VAL A 175 49.37 5.13 55.77
CA VAL A 175 49.86 6.51 55.98
C VAL A 175 50.35 6.95 54.55
N TYR A 176 50.15 8.15 54.00
CA TYR A 176 50.65 9.49 54.33
C TYR A 176 49.87 10.54 53.53
#